data_AF-A0A2C9LK26-F1
#
_entry.id   AF-A0A2C9LK26-F1
#
_cell.length_a   1.000
_cell.length_b   1.000
_cell.length_c   1.000
_cell.angle_alpha   90.00
_cell.angle_beta   90.00
_cell.angle_gamma   90.00
#
_symmetry.space_group_name_H-M   'P 1'
#
loop_
_entity.id
_entity.type
_entity.pdbx_description
1 polymer ?
#
loop_
_entity_poly.entity_id
_entity_poly.type
_entity_poly.pdbx_seq_one_letter_code
_entity_poly.pdbx_strand_id
1 'polypeptide(L)'
;MYCADVLNQVCISQMALMGTSCGDGKICMNGKCVSDPYAPQLDENCAFGDRPDNSCNRYINEFKGYCYSSISYQLCCDTCNNVSRPVKGCEYGDRIVDCTQDHCLNSKVDCCGTCSYGTPFTPTYSTRRSTPKRSKTANPLVLFTSIK
;
A
#
# COMPACT_ATOMS: atom_id res chain seq x y z
N MET A 1 4.61 -16.14 -9.05
CA MET A 1 5.06 -14.80 -8.63
C MET A 1 6.29 -14.43 -9.46
N TYR A 2 6.62 -13.15 -9.58
CA TYR A 2 7.83 -12.71 -10.26
C TYR A 2 8.64 -11.83 -9.31
N CYS A 3 9.96 -11.99 -9.31
CA CYS A 3 10.88 -11.07 -8.66
C CYS A 3 11.41 -10.10 -9.72
N ALA A 4 11.18 -8.80 -9.52
CA ALA A 4 11.71 -7.79 -10.41
C ALA A 4 13.19 -7.55 -10.11
N ASP A 5 14.05 -7.79 -11.09
CA ASP A 5 15.41 -7.27 -11.14
C ASP A 5 15.38 -5.95 -11.91
N VAL A 6 15.30 -4.86 -11.15
CA VAL A 6 15.18 -3.50 -11.68
C VAL A 6 16.45 -3.03 -12.41
N LEU A 7 17.62 -3.61 -12.12
CA LEU A 7 18.88 -3.24 -12.77
C LEU A 7 18.93 -3.79 -14.18
N ASN A 8 18.50 -5.04 -14.36
CA ASN A 8 18.50 -5.73 -15.64
C ASN A 8 17.16 -5.62 -16.38
N GLN A 9 16.15 -4.96 -15.80
CA GLN A 9 14.79 -4.82 -16.33
C GLN A 9 14.13 -6.18 -16.64
N VAL A 10 14.39 -7.20 -15.82
CA VAL A 10 13.83 -8.55 -16.01
C VAL A 10 12.97 -8.97 -14.82
N CYS A 11 11.98 -9.81 -15.10
CA CYS A 11 11.12 -10.42 -14.10
C CYS A 11 11.41 -11.92 -14.03
N ILE A 12 11.95 -12.39 -12.92
CA ILE A 12 12.32 -13.79 -12.71
C ILE A 12 11.12 -14.54 -12.13
N SER A 13 10.62 -15.56 -12.83
CA SER A 13 9.47 -16.34 -12.34
C SER A 13 9.86 -17.20 -11.13
N GLN A 14 9.04 -17.17 -10.10
CA GLN A 14 9.13 -18.03 -8.93
C GLN A 14 7.76 -18.61 -8.61
N MET A 15 7.73 -19.82 -8.05
CA MET A 15 6.48 -20.37 -7.52
C MET A 15 6.16 -19.72 -6.18
N ALA A 16 4.91 -19.26 -6.03
CA ALA A 16 4.42 -18.78 -4.74
C ALA A 16 4.13 -19.97 -3.83
N LEU A 17 4.46 -19.84 -2.54
CA LEU A 17 4.15 -20.84 -1.55
C LEU A 17 2.63 -20.89 -1.29
N MET A 18 2.16 -22.01 -0.74
CA MET A 18 0.77 -22.11 -0.29
C MET A 18 0.51 -21.08 0.83
N GLY A 19 -0.66 -20.45 0.78
CA GLY A 19 -1.04 -19.37 1.70
C GLY A 19 -0.51 -17.99 1.34
N THR A 20 0.39 -17.85 0.35
CA THR A 20 0.82 -16.54 -0.14
C THR A 20 -0.38 -15.75 -0.66
N SER A 21 -0.55 -14.52 -0.19
CA SER A 21 -1.60 -13.63 -0.69
C SER A 21 -1.38 -13.32 -2.17
N CYS A 22 -2.47 -13.36 -2.95
CA CYS A 22 -2.41 -13.19 -4.41
C CYS A 22 -3.47 -12.22 -4.96
N GLY A 23 -4.20 -11.56 -4.07
CA GLY A 23 -5.21 -10.55 -4.39
C GLY A 23 -6.06 -10.24 -3.15
N ASP A 24 -6.93 -9.24 -3.26
CA ASP A 24 -7.81 -8.84 -2.16
C ASP A 24 -8.71 -10.01 -1.72
N GLY A 25 -8.57 -10.45 -0.48
CA GLY A 25 -9.29 -11.61 0.06
C GLY A 25 -8.95 -12.94 -0.63
N LYS A 26 -7.74 -13.08 -1.21
CA LYS A 26 -7.31 -14.29 -1.91
C LYS A 26 -5.91 -14.77 -1.51
N ILE A 27 -5.73 -16.09 -1.48
CA ILE A 27 -4.45 -16.77 -1.24
C ILE A 27 -4.16 -17.84 -2.31
N CYS A 28 -2.89 -18.18 -2.46
CA CYS A 28 -2.43 -19.28 -3.30
C CYS A 28 -2.71 -20.63 -2.61
N MET A 29 -3.55 -21.48 -3.22
CA MET A 29 -3.75 -22.87 -2.82
C MET A 29 -3.59 -23.79 -4.02
N ASN A 30 -2.71 -24.80 -3.93
CA ASN A 30 -2.43 -25.77 -4.99
C ASN A 30 -2.14 -25.12 -6.37
N GLY A 31 -1.35 -24.05 -6.37
CA GLY A 31 -0.98 -23.31 -7.58
C GLY A 31 -2.07 -22.41 -8.17
N LYS A 32 -3.21 -22.23 -7.49
CA LYS A 32 -4.30 -21.35 -7.92
C LYS A 32 -4.52 -20.22 -6.91
N CYS A 33 -4.82 -19.03 -7.41
CA CYS A 33 -5.26 -17.91 -6.57
C CYS A 33 -6.76 -18.05 -6.29
N VAL A 34 -7.14 -18.29 -5.04
CA VAL A 34 -8.51 -18.61 -4.64
C VAL A 34 -8.95 -17.70 -3.50
N SER A 35 -10.24 -17.38 -3.45
CA SER A 35 -10.83 -16.61 -2.35
C SER A 35 -10.87 -17.45 -1.08
N ASP A 36 -10.45 -16.87 0.04
CA ASP A 36 -10.43 -17.53 1.34
C ASP A 36 -10.86 -16.53 2.43
N PRO A 37 -11.76 -16.91 3.36
CA PRO A 37 -12.26 -16.00 4.39
C PRO A 37 -11.18 -15.55 5.40
N TYR A 38 -10.04 -16.23 5.45
CA TYR A 38 -8.89 -15.88 6.28
C TYR A 38 -7.79 -15.15 5.48
N ALA A 39 -7.99 -14.94 4.18
CA ALA A 39 -7.05 -14.18 3.37
C ALA A 39 -7.00 -12.71 3.83
N PRO A 40 -5.81 -12.09 3.82
CA PRO A 40 -5.69 -10.65 4.06
C PRO A 40 -6.46 -9.84 3.03
N GLN A 41 -7.03 -8.72 3.48
CA GLN A 41 -7.49 -7.67 2.56
C GLN A 41 -6.23 -6.94 2.06
N LEU A 42 -6.09 -6.84 0.75
CA LEU A 42 -4.92 -6.23 0.11
C LEU A 42 -5.35 -5.09 -0.78
N ASP A 43 -4.58 -4.01 -0.76
CA ASP A 43 -4.59 -3.04 -1.84
C ASP A 43 -3.86 -3.68 -3.04
N GLU A 44 -4.54 -3.83 -4.17
CA GLU A 44 -3.94 -4.41 -5.38
C GLU A 44 -2.71 -3.62 -5.85
N ASN A 45 -2.65 -2.32 -5.56
CA ASN A 45 -1.50 -1.47 -5.87
C ASN A 45 -0.36 -1.59 -4.85
N CYS A 46 -0.58 -2.31 -3.75
CA CYS A 46 0.36 -2.47 -2.64
C CYS A 46 0.33 -3.88 -2.05
N ALA A 47 0.19 -4.91 -2.88
CA ALA A 47 -0.01 -6.29 -2.43
C ALA A 47 1.14 -6.84 -1.55
N PHE A 48 2.33 -6.27 -1.67
CA PHE A 48 3.54 -6.70 -0.97
C PHE A 48 4.04 -5.70 0.09
N GLY A 49 3.37 -4.54 0.22
CA GLY A 49 3.76 -3.51 1.17
C GLY A 49 5.06 -2.76 0.82
N ASP A 50 5.68 -2.21 1.85
CA ASP A 50 6.96 -1.50 1.76
C ASP A 50 8.16 -2.44 1.50
N ARG A 51 9.24 -1.89 0.95
CA ARG A 51 10.53 -2.60 0.87
C ARG A 51 11.05 -3.00 2.27
N PRO A 52 11.73 -4.16 2.39
CA PRO A 52 12.05 -4.77 3.68
C PRO A 52 13.11 -4.04 4.52
N ASP A 53 13.81 -3.04 3.99
CA ASP A 53 14.91 -2.34 4.69
C ASP A 53 14.45 -1.23 5.65
N ASN A 54 13.15 -1.10 5.90
CA ASN A 54 12.51 -0.17 6.84
C ASN A 54 12.81 1.33 6.59
N SER A 55 13.40 1.66 5.45
CA SER A 55 13.81 3.01 5.11
C SER A 55 12.64 3.90 4.65
N CYS A 56 11.51 3.31 4.27
CA CYS A 56 10.33 4.00 3.77
C CYS A 56 9.77 5.02 4.76
N ASN A 57 9.67 4.64 6.04
CA ASN A 57 9.15 5.53 7.07
C ASN A 57 9.99 6.80 7.19
N ARG A 58 11.33 6.67 7.24
CA ARG A 58 12.24 7.82 7.29
C ARG A 58 12.14 8.67 6.02
N TYR A 59 12.22 8.03 4.86
CA TYR A 59 12.25 8.70 3.56
C TYR A 59 10.96 9.48 3.27
N ILE A 60 9.79 8.91 3.55
CA ILE A 60 8.49 9.57 3.34
C ILE A 60 8.21 10.63 4.42
N ASN A 61 8.74 10.47 5.64
CA ASN A 61 8.64 11.50 6.66
C ASN A 61 9.52 12.72 6.39
N GLU A 62 10.65 12.57 5.68
CA GLU A 62 11.44 13.71 5.20
C GLU A 62 10.61 14.56 4.23
N PHE A 63 9.91 13.93 3.28
CA PHE A 63 8.97 14.62 2.41
C PHE A 63 7.89 13.70 1.85
N LYS A 64 6.64 13.93 2.25
CA LYS A 64 5.48 13.09 1.86
C LYS A 64 5.18 13.15 0.36
N GLY A 65 5.51 14.26 -0.29
CA GLY A 65 5.33 14.43 -1.73
C GLY A 65 6.09 13.40 -2.58
N TYR A 66 7.09 12.71 -2.01
CA TYR A 66 7.72 11.57 -2.68
C TYR A 66 6.72 10.48 -3.07
N CYS A 67 5.59 10.33 -2.37
CA CYS A 67 4.55 9.37 -2.71
C CYS A 67 3.82 9.67 -4.03
N TYR A 68 3.98 10.86 -4.64
CA TYR A 68 3.51 11.12 -6.00
C TYR A 68 4.41 10.49 -7.08
N SER A 69 5.66 10.13 -6.75
CA SER A 69 6.55 9.41 -7.65
C SER A 69 6.16 7.94 -7.70
N SER A 70 5.97 7.40 -8.91
CA SER A 70 5.63 5.99 -9.10
C SER A 70 6.67 5.03 -8.50
N ILE A 71 7.95 5.39 -8.59
CA ILE A 71 9.06 4.59 -8.04
C ILE A 71 8.99 4.57 -6.51
N SER A 72 8.90 5.75 -5.89
CA SER A 72 8.85 5.85 -4.43
C SER A 72 7.57 5.22 -3.87
N TYR A 73 6.44 5.39 -4.55
CA TYR A 73 5.19 4.71 -4.18
C TYR A 73 5.34 3.19 -4.28
N GLN A 74 5.85 2.64 -5.39
CA GLN A 74 6.03 1.19 -5.52
C GLN A 74 6.97 0.59 -4.46
N LEU A 75 7.99 1.34 -4.04
CA LEU A 75 8.92 0.91 -2.99
C LEU A 75 8.33 1.06 -1.57
N CYS A 76 7.41 1.98 -1.36
CA CYS A 76 6.96 2.43 -0.04
C CYS A 76 5.44 2.62 0.04
N CYS A 77 4.67 1.77 -0.63
CA CYS A 77 3.23 1.99 -0.83
C CYS A 77 2.44 1.90 0.48
N ASP A 78 2.84 1.07 1.45
CA ASP A 78 2.15 0.95 2.74
C ASP A 78 2.34 2.23 3.55
N THR A 79 3.58 2.72 3.62
CA THR A 79 3.89 3.99 4.27
C THR A 79 3.15 5.15 3.58
N CYS A 80 3.14 5.20 2.25
CA CYS A 80 2.42 6.22 1.48
C CYS A 80 0.92 6.18 1.75
N ASN A 81 0.30 4.99 1.68
CA ASN A 81 -1.13 4.81 1.95
C ASN A 81 -1.50 5.26 3.37
N ASN A 82 -0.62 5.03 4.36
CA ASN A 82 -0.83 5.44 5.74
C ASN A 82 -0.75 6.96 5.97
N VAL A 83 0.05 7.69 5.18
CA VAL A 83 0.15 9.16 5.27
C VAL A 83 -0.83 9.89 4.33
N SER A 84 -1.52 9.14 3.45
CA SER A 84 -2.47 9.69 2.49
C SER A 84 -3.68 10.35 3.18
N ARG A 85 -4.24 11.35 2.52
CA ARG A 85 -5.43 12.08 2.93
C ARG A 85 -6.47 12.03 1.82
N PRO A 86 -7.77 12.10 2.14
CA PRO A 86 -8.85 12.06 1.14
C PRO A 86 -9.03 13.42 0.43
N VAL A 87 -7.95 13.93 -0.18
CA VAL A 87 -7.96 15.16 -0.98
C VAL A 87 -7.42 14.82 -2.36
N LYS A 88 -8.32 14.66 -3.34
CA LYS A 88 -7.94 14.25 -4.69
C LYS A 88 -6.95 15.24 -5.31
N GLY A 89 -5.83 14.74 -5.78
CA GLY A 89 -4.72 15.52 -6.32
C GLY A 89 -3.82 16.19 -5.27
N CYS A 90 -4.13 16.03 -3.98
CA CYS A 90 -3.35 16.53 -2.85
C CYS A 90 -3.21 15.47 -1.74
N GLU A 91 -3.22 14.19 -2.11
CA GLU A 91 -3.30 13.06 -1.18
C GLU A 91 -2.15 13.05 -0.17
N TYR A 92 -0.99 13.56 -0.56
CA TYR A 92 0.22 13.58 0.27
C TYR A 92 0.63 15.00 0.70
N GLY A 93 -0.22 16.00 0.46
CA GLY A 93 0.12 17.40 0.59
C GLY A 93 0.93 17.90 -0.60
N ASP A 94 1.91 18.77 -0.34
CA ASP A 94 2.75 19.40 -1.36
C ASP A 94 3.53 18.36 -2.19
N ARG A 95 3.62 18.61 -3.50
CA ARG A 95 4.35 17.81 -4.50
C ARG A 95 5.82 18.21 -4.59
N ILE A 96 6.13 19.46 -4.28
CA ILE A 96 7.49 20.01 -4.28
C ILE A 96 7.88 20.53 -2.90
N VAL A 97 9.18 20.62 -2.65
CA VAL A 97 9.73 21.28 -1.47
C VAL A 97 9.62 22.80 -1.59
N ASP A 98 9.81 23.50 -0.47
CA ASP A 98 9.88 24.97 -0.41
C ASP A 98 8.62 25.71 -0.91
N CYS A 99 7.45 25.10 -0.68
CA CYS A 99 6.18 25.77 -0.89
C CYS A 99 5.96 26.91 0.12
N THR A 100 5.56 28.07 -0.39
CA THR A 100 5.19 29.25 0.40
C THR A 100 3.81 29.74 -0.04
N GLN A 101 3.23 30.68 0.71
CA GLN A 101 1.89 31.19 0.42
C GLN A 101 1.78 31.88 -0.95
N ASP A 102 2.89 32.43 -1.45
CA ASP A 102 2.94 33.11 -2.76
C ASP A 102 2.70 32.13 -3.92
N HIS A 103 3.06 30.86 -3.73
CA HIS A 103 2.84 29.80 -4.72
C HIS A 103 1.35 29.45 -4.91
N CYS A 104 0.45 29.92 -4.05
CA CYS A 104 -0.97 29.60 -4.15
C CYS A 104 -1.69 30.23 -5.34
N LEU A 105 -1.09 31.24 -5.98
CA LEU A 105 -1.63 31.87 -7.18
C LEU A 105 -1.24 31.11 -8.46
N ASN A 106 0.00 30.63 -8.55
CA ASN A 106 0.57 30.10 -9.80
C ASN A 106 0.92 28.61 -9.76
N SER A 107 1.22 28.05 -8.57
CA SER A 107 1.68 26.67 -8.38
C SER A 107 0.79 25.91 -7.39
N LYS A 108 -0.50 26.24 -7.38
CA LYS A 108 -1.50 25.72 -6.43
C LYS A 108 -1.63 24.20 -6.43
N VAL A 109 -1.37 23.55 -7.56
CA VAL A 109 -1.42 22.07 -7.68
C VAL A 109 -0.22 21.44 -6.98
N ASP A 110 0.95 22.05 -7.10
CA ASP A 110 2.20 21.54 -6.52
C ASP A 110 2.32 21.91 -5.04
N CYS A 111 1.79 23.06 -4.63
CA CYS A 111 1.81 23.55 -3.25
C CYS A 111 0.45 23.43 -2.56
N CYS A 112 -0.32 22.41 -2.93
CA CYS A 112 -1.70 22.25 -2.47
C CYS A 112 -1.82 22.07 -0.94
N GLY A 113 -0.83 21.46 -0.28
CA GLY A 113 -0.79 21.29 1.17
C GLY A 113 -0.56 22.61 1.90
N THR A 114 0.41 23.39 1.44
CA THR A 114 0.72 24.74 1.95
C THR A 114 -0.48 25.66 1.75
N CYS A 115 -1.10 25.63 0.57
CA CYS A 115 -2.27 26.44 0.26
C CYS A 115 -3.56 25.97 0.95
N SER A 116 -3.49 24.94 1.80
CA SER A 116 -4.65 24.32 2.46
C SER A 116 -5.75 23.96 1.45
N TYR A 117 -5.34 23.48 0.27
CA TYR A 117 -6.24 23.22 -0.82
C TYR A 117 -7.01 21.93 -0.60
N GLY A 118 -8.33 22.03 -0.69
CA GLY A 118 -9.25 20.92 -0.45
C GLY A 118 -9.54 20.75 1.03
N THR A 119 -10.78 21.05 1.43
CA THR A 119 -11.37 20.35 2.57
C THR A 119 -11.39 18.86 2.23
N PRO A 120 -11.26 17.94 3.21
CA PRO A 120 -11.38 16.52 2.92
C PRO A 120 -12.69 16.30 2.19
N PHE A 121 -12.63 15.82 0.95
CA PHE A 121 -13.81 15.28 0.33
C PHE A 121 -14.23 14.14 1.23
N THR A 122 -15.46 14.16 1.73
CA THR A 122 -16.02 13.01 2.42
C THR A 122 -15.87 11.86 1.43
N PRO A 123 -15.04 10.84 1.71
CA PRO A 123 -14.91 9.74 0.78
C PRO A 123 -16.32 9.16 0.66
N THR A 124 -16.93 9.25 -0.52
CA THR A 124 -18.09 8.43 -0.83
C THR A 124 -17.53 7.03 -0.82
N TYR A 125 -17.67 6.37 0.33
CA TYR A 125 -17.11 5.07 0.68
C TYR A 125 -16.72 4.25 -0.55
N SER A 126 -15.43 4.16 -0.86
CA SER A 126 -14.96 2.85 -1.31
C SER A 126 -15.14 1.97 -0.09
N THR A 127 -16.11 1.06 -0.18
CA THR A 127 -16.38 0.06 0.82
C THR A 127 -15.12 -0.77 1.04
N ARG A 128 -14.20 -0.31 1.89
CA ARG A 128 -13.61 -1.24 2.86
C ARG A 128 -14.79 -1.76 3.63
N ARG A 129 -15.36 -2.86 3.15
CA ARG A 129 -16.36 -3.63 3.84
C ARG A 129 -15.74 -3.91 5.20
N SER A 130 -16.24 -3.23 6.22
CA SER A 130 -15.86 -3.46 7.60
C SER A 130 -16.33 -4.85 7.96
N THR A 131 -15.51 -5.87 7.68
CA THR A 131 -15.68 -7.16 8.32
C THR A 131 -15.21 -7.07 9.77
N PRO A 132 -15.86 -7.80 10.69
CA PRO A 132 -15.77 -7.56 12.12
C PRO A 132 -14.34 -7.78 12.64
N LYS A 133 -13.90 -6.93 13.59
CA LYS A 133 -12.79 -7.27 14.49
C LYS A 133 -13.07 -8.66 15.09
N ARG A 134 -12.18 -9.62 14.81
CA ARG A 134 -12.28 -10.98 15.34
C ARG A 134 -12.27 -10.97 16.87
N SER A 135 -13.30 -11.58 17.46
CA SER A 135 -13.29 -12.04 18.85
C SER A 135 -12.26 -13.16 19.00
N LYS A 136 -11.40 -13.06 20.02
CA LYS A 136 -10.35 -14.02 20.35
C LYS A 136 -10.97 -15.32 20.89
N THR A 137 -11.51 -16.18 20.05
CA THR A 137 -11.77 -17.58 20.46
C THR A 137 -11.74 -18.50 19.26
N ALA A 138 -10.59 -19.10 19.01
CA ALA A 138 -10.46 -20.45 18.46
C ALA A 138 -8.97 -20.81 18.46
N ASN A 139 -8.59 -21.77 19.30
CA ASN A 139 -7.30 -22.45 19.23
C ASN A 139 -7.18 -23.16 17.88
N PRO A 140 -6.17 -22.87 17.06
CA PRO A 140 -5.87 -23.71 15.91
C PRO A 140 -5.22 -25.01 16.43
N LEU A 141 -5.95 -26.12 16.32
CA LEU A 141 -5.37 -27.46 16.40
C LEU A 141 -4.53 -27.67 15.14
N VAL A 142 -3.22 -27.43 15.25
CA VAL A 142 -2.24 -27.79 14.23
C VAL A 142 -2.04 -29.32 14.33
N LEU A 143 -2.67 -30.08 13.44
CA LEU A 143 -2.34 -31.49 13.26
C LEU A 143 -1.01 -31.58 12.48
N PHE A 144 0.08 -31.78 13.19
CA PHE A 144 1.31 -32.30 12.59
C PHE A 144 1.11 -33.78 12.28
N THR A 145 0.95 -34.13 11.01
CA THR A 145 1.07 -35.52 10.57
C THR A 145 2.56 -35.88 10.56
N SER A 146 3.00 -36.64 11.57
CA SER A 146 4.31 -37.32 11.54
C SER A 146 4.35 -38.31 10.37
N ILE A 147 5.31 -38.10 9.49
CA ILE A 147 5.73 -39.08 8.49
C ILE A 147 6.49 -40.18 9.25
N LYS A 148 6.08 -41.43 9.05
CA LYS A 148 6.82 -42.64 9.46
C LYS A 148 7.62 -43.16 8.28
#